data_AF-A0A961DML1-F1
#
_entry.id   AF-A0A961DML1-F1
#
_cell.length_a   1.000
_cell.length_b   1.000
_cell.length_c   1.000
_cell.angle_alpha   90.00
_cell.angle_beta   90.00
_cell.angle_gamma   90.00
#
_symmetry.space_group_name_H-M   'P 1'
#
loop_
_entity.id
_entity.type
_entity.pdbx_description
1 polymer ?
#
loop_
_entity_poly.entity_id
_entity_poly.type
_entity_poly.pdbx_seq_one_letter_code
_entity_poly.pdbx_strand_id
1 'polypeptide(L)'
;STGPDALVSAVDTVRSAAIRGGFDAPRRPWLEPVEPTLTLESLLGAHDVADAEDSVDGRPDVDVSAAPAVRLGIADEPDHQRQRVATFALDGTSLGAFGADMGSLGALVEALVLSAGHGDANGAVRFDVVDGGAALGRVEHLANVGSVIDATDTERIERLLGELLARRGGTDRSGSAAHRVIVVHHLGAVLASMGRHGQRFVQSLDALMVDGRAAGVTVVLTCDRRRSMPYELFGALGARFVFAMADDAEYALVSPGAGVVHRAAGSLGWFEGATVQVPRRCGDAQFLELVDRHGLRGDAHPAVGRLAQHCALSDLEVDPMAAPWSWPIGIADATLKAATVDLQATNLLVAGPVRSGKTTALATIVHSAKHAGCHTASDPVRVIVVAGRGEPDGALRAQDLDVVVAGDDIEAIAALGPTLIDTTDAVVVVVDDAHELCDAAARALDGIVGDLRRSSVRFVVACDSVAARSAFAPLVTRIRRERHCVLVRPESELDGDVAGVRLGRFGRYAVPGRAELVRDGEASLVQIAMPW
;
A
#
# COMPACT_ATOMS: atom_id res chain seq x y z
N SER A 1 -39.19 56.61 -10.13
CA SER A 1 -39.22 55.15 -10.28
C SER A 1 -38.78 54.79 -11.69
N THR A 2 -37.48 54.73 -11.94
CA THR A 2 -36.92 54.21 -13.19
C THR A 2 -36.89 52.69 -13.07
N GLY A 3 -37.90 52.03 -13.62
CA GLY A 3 -37.97 50.58 -13.66
C GLY A 3 -36.87 50.00 -14.57
N PRO A 4 -36.55 48.69 -14.42
CA PRO A 4 -35.56 47.98 -15.24
C PRO A 4 -35.75 48.17 -16.76
N ASP A 5 -36.97 48.42 -17.22
CA ASP A 5 -37.32 48.66 -18.63
C ASP A 5 -36.71 49.93 -19.24
N ALA A 6 -36.41 50.95 -18.43
CA ALA A 6 -35.82 52.20 -18.93
C ALA A 6 -34.36 52.03 -19.35
N LEU A 7 -33.61 51.18 -18.66
CA LEU A 7 -32.21 50.88 -18.99
C LEU A 7 -32.13 50.03 -20.26
N VAL A 8 -32.99 49.00 -20.35
CA VAL A 8 -33.09 48.13 -21.54
C VAL A 8 -33.44 48.96 -22.78
N SER A 9 -34.45 49.82 -22.68
CA SER A 9 -34.87 50.70 -23.79
C SER A 9 -33.76 51.68 -24.22
N ALA A 10 -32.99 52.22 -23.28
CA ALA A 10 -31.85 53.07 -23.58
C ALA A 10 -30.73 52.32 -24.30
N VAL A 11 -30.38 51.11 -23.83
CA VAL A 11 -29.38 50.24 -24.46
C VAL A 11 -29.78 49.86 -25.89
N ASP A 12 -31.04 49.47 -26.10
CA ASP A 12 -31.56 49.11 -27.42
C ASP A 12 -31.56 50.29 -28.40
N THR A 13 -31.88 51.49 -27.90
CA THR A 13 -31.85 52.72 -28.70
C THR A 13 -30.42 53.06 -29.13
N VAL A 14 -29.46 52.97 -28.21
CA VAL A 14 -28.03 53.19 -28.49
C VAL A 14 -27.50 52.15 -29.48
N ARG A 15 -27.84 50.87 -29.30
CA ARG A 15 -27.45 49.78 -30.21
C ARG A 15 -28.01 49.99 -31.62
N SER A 16 -29.27 50.41 -31.72
CA SER A 16 -29.92 50.71 -33.00
C SER A 16 -29.33 51.95 -33.69
N ALA A 17 -28.88 52.94 -32.93
CA ALA A 17 -28.16 54.11 -33.46
C ALA A 17 -26.76 53.71 -33.96
N ALA A 18 -26.04 52.85 -33.22
CA ALA A 18 -24.72 52.36 -33.60
C ALA A 18 -24.75 51.56 -34.92
N ILE A 19 -25.73 50.65 -35.06
CA ILE A 19 -25.94 49.87 -36.30
C ILE A 19 -26.24 50.79 -37.48
N ARG A 20 -27.13 51.79 -37.30
CA ARG A 20 -27.46 52.76 -38.36
C ARG A 20 -26.28 53.67 -38.72
N GLY A 21 -25.41 53.95 -37.76
CA GLY A 21 -24.20 54.75 -37.95
C GLY A 21 -23.03 53.99 -38.57
N GLY A 22 -23.15 52.67 -38.78
CA GLY A 22 -22.07 51.84 -39.32
C GLY A 22 -20.90 51.66 -38.36
N PHE A 23 -21.13 51.79 -37.06
CA PHE A 23 -20.09 51.53 -36.05
C PHE A 23 -19.96 50.03 -35.79
N ASP A 24 -18.72 49.53 -35.74
CA ASP A 24 -18.44 48.15 -35.35
C ASP A 24 -18.86 47.90 -33.90
N ALA A 25 -19.27 46.66 -33.62
CA ALA A 25 -19.60 46.28 -32.25
C ALA A 25 -18.34 46.44 -31.37
N PRO A 26 -18.44 47.12 -30.21
CA PRO A 26 -17.31 47.25 -29.32
C PRO A 26 -16.86 45.87 -28.85
N ARG A 27 -15.54 45.67 -28.77
CA ARG A 27 -14.95 44.46 -28.20
C ARG A 27 -15.52 44.27 -26.78
N ARG A 28 -16.12 43.10 -26.52
CA ARG A 28 -16.62 42.76 -25.19
C ARG A 28 -15.41 42.62 -24.25
N PRO A 29 -15.34 43.38 -23.15
CA PRO A 29 -14.22 43.27 -22.21
C PRO A 29 -14.36 42.05 -21.28
N TRP A 30 -15.45 41.28 -21.39
CA TRP A 30 -15.66 40.02 -20.67
C TRP A 30 -15.91 38.90 -21.67
N LEU A 31 -15.44 37.70 -21.32
CA LEU A 31 -15.83 36.47 -22.00
C LEU A 31 -17.20 36.00 -21.52
N GLU A 32 -17.83 35.11 -22.28
CA GLU A 32 -18.97 34.35 -21.74
C GLU A 32 -18.46 33.52 -20.55
N PRO A 33 -19.21 33.47 -19.42
CA PRO A 33 -18.82 32.67 -18.27
C PRO A 33 -18.54 31.22 -18.67
N VAL A 34 -17.57 30.59 -18.00
CA VAL A 34 -17.29 29.16 -18.23
C VAL A 34 -18.57 28.34 -18.10
N GLU A 35 -18.72 27.34 -18.96
CA GLU A 35 -19.90 26.48 -18.96
C GLU A 35 -20.17 25.92 -17.55
N PRO A 36 -21.39 26.09 -17.00
CA PRO A 36 -21.70 25.68 -15.64
C PRO A 36 -21.68 24.15 -15.44
N THR A 37 -21.66 23.38 -16.53
CA THR A 37 -21.63 21.91 -16.51
C THR A 37 -20.63 21.38 -17.52
N LEU A 38 -19.36 21.36 -17.13
CA LEU A 38 -18.32 20.67 -17.89
C LEU A 38 -18.47 19.15 -17.74
N THR A 39 -18.38 18.40 -18.84
CA THR A 39 -18.32 16.93 -18.84
C THR A 39 -16.88 16.44 -18.99
N LEU A 40 -16.61 15.21 -18.55
CA LEU A 40 -15.29 14.59 -18.74
C LEU A 40 -14.91 14.52 -20.23
N GLU A 41 -15.85 14.14 -21.09
CA GLU A 41 -15.65 14.12 -22.55
C GLU A 41 -15.26 15.48 -23.12
N SER A 42 -15.92 16.55 -22.66
CA SER A 42 -15.58 17.92 -23.09
C SER A 42 -14.17 18.31 -22.64
N LEU A 43 -13.75 17.91 -21.44
CA LEU A 43 -12.38 18.15 -20.96
C LEU A 43 -11.32 17.38 -21.76
N LEU A 44 -11.62 16.13 -22.17
CA LEU A 44 -10.73 15.33 -23.01
C LEU A 44 -10.59 15.95 -24.41
N GLY A 45 -11.67 16.49 -24.97
CA GLY A 45 -11.66 17.19 -26.26
C GLY A 45 -11.15 18.63 -26.23
N ALA A 46 -10.94 19.22 -25.05
CA ALA A 46 -10.48 20.60 -24.92
C ALA A 46 -9.02 20.75 -25.37
N HIS A 47 -8.74 21.81 -26.12
CA HIS A 47 -7.41 22.23 -26.55
C HIS A 47 -7.24 23.70 -26.16
N ASP A 48 -6.01 24.13 -25.87
CA ASP A 48 -5.76 25.55 -25.59
C ASP A 48 -5.99 26.36 -26.87
N VAL A 49 -6.86 27.37 -26.79
CA VAL A 49 -7.24 28.23 -27.92
C VAL A 49 -6.02 29.02 -28.46
N ALA A 50 -4.95 29.14 -27.65
CA ALA A 50 -3.71 29.81 -28.03
C ALA A 50 -2.80 28.96 -28.95
N ASP A 51 -2.85 27.63 -28.87
CA ASP A 51 -1.95 26.75 -29.64
C ASP A 51 -2.38 26.59 -31.11
N ALA A 52 -3.62 26.98 -31.44
CA ALA A 52 -4.16 26.86 -32.79
C ALA A 52 -3.65 27.95 -33.76
N GLU A 53 -3.15 29.09 -33.26
CA GLU A 53 -2.69 30.19 -34.11
C GLU A 53 -1.17 30.15 -34.39
N ASP A 54 -0.37 29.47 -33.55
CA ASP A 54 1.09 29.37 -33.72
C ASP A 54 1.57 28.06 -34.39
N SER A 55 0.68 27.09 -34.64
CA SER A 55 1.02 25.86 -35.38
C SER A 55 1.00 26.08 -36.90
N VAL A 56 1.87 26.94 -37.42
CA VAL A 56 1.97 27.21 -38.88
C VAL A 56 2.54 26.01 -39.67
N ASP A 57 3.20 25.05 -39.01
CA ASP A 57 3.87 23.93 -39.70
C ASP A 57 3.44 22.51 -39.27
N GLY A 58 2.37 22.35 -38.48
CA GLY A 58 1.76 21.04 -38.20
C GLY A 58 2.70 19.98 -37.56
N ARG A 59 3.86 20.40 -37.04
CA ARG A 59 4.75 19.58 -36.22
C ARG A 59 4.71 20.14 -34.81
N PRO A 60 4.22 19.38 -33.81
CA PRO A 60 4.43 19.78 -32.44
C PRO A 60 5.93 19.73 -32.20
N ASP A 61 6.54 20.88 -31.86
CA ASP A 61 7.85 20.92 -31.22
C ASP A 61 7.68 20.25 -29.85
N VAL A 62 7.80 18.93 -29.83
CA VAL A 62 7.77 18.14 -28.60
C VAL A 62 9.11 18.38 -27.93
N ASP A 63 9.13 19.29 -26.97
CA ASP A 63 10.24 19.42 -26.05
C ASP A 63 10.26 18.16 -25.17
N VAL A 64 11.06 17.16 -25.58
CA VAL A 64 11.15 15.80 -24.98
C VAL A 64 11.57 15.83 -23.49
N SER A 65 11.81 17.02 -22.92
CA SER A 65 12.28 17.24 -21.55
C SER A 65 11.19 17.74 -20.57
N ALA A 66 9.94 17.98 -20.99
CA ALA A 66 8.89 18.44 -20.08
C ALA A 66 8.27 17.28 -19.29
N ALA A 67 8.04 17.47 -17.98
CA ALA A 67 7.33 16.50 -17.15
C ALA A 67 5.87 16.33 -17.65
N PRO A 68 5.28 15.11 -17.56
CA PRO A 68 3.90 14.90 -17.99
C PRO A 68 2.95 15.78 -17.17
N ALA A 69 1.88 16.25 -17.78
CA ALA A 69 0.86 17.06 -17.13
C ALA A 69 -0.53 16.43 -17.28
N VAL A 70 -1.39 16.69 -16.30
CA VAL A 70 -2.76 16.16 -16.22
C VAL A 70 -3.77 17.29 -16.14
N ARG A 71 -4.92 17.13 -16.80
CA ARG A 71 -5.95 18.17 -16.87
C ARG A 71 -6.84 18.15 -15.61
N LEU A 72 -7.11 19.33 -15.08
CA LEU A 72 -7.96 19.57 -13.90
C LEU A 72 -9.38 20.00 -14.30
N GLY A 73 -9.49 20.82 -15.35
CA GLY A 73 -10.72 21.51 -15.73
C GLY A 73 -10.47 22.65 -16.71
N ILE A 74 -11.41 23.58 -16.83
CA ILE A 74 -11.27 24.81 -17.62
C ILE A 74 -11.09 26.01 -16.69
N ALA A 75 -9.96 26.71 -16.79
CA ALA A 75 -9.64 27.91 -16.04
C ALA A 75 -10.22 29.15 -16.73
N ASP A 76 -10.87 30.01 -15.96
CA ASP A 76 -11.24 31.37 -16.34
C ASP A 76 -10.22 32.36 -15.76
N GLU A 77 -9.60 33.16 -16.62
CA GLU A 77 -8.64 34.20 -16.25
C GLU A 77 -9.17 35.58 -16.70
N PRO A 78 -10.01 36.24 -15.88
CA PRO A 78 -10.66 37.50 -16.25
C PRO A 78 -9.67 38.61 -16.58
N ASP A 79 -8.56 38.68 -15.83
CA ASP A 79 -7.50 39.69 -16.02
C ASP A 79 -6.81 39.56 -17.39
N HIS A 80 -6.81 38.35 -17.95
CA HIS A 80 -6.26 38.04 -19.27
C HIS A 80 -7.34 37.89 -20.34
N GLN A 81 -8.62 38.00 -19.97
CA GLN A 81 -9.77 37.79 -20.86
C GLN A 81 -9.64 36.51 -21.69
N ARG A 82 -9.22 35.41 -21.05
CA ARG A 82 -9.06 34.08 -21.68
C ARG A 82 -9.60 32.96 -20.81
N GLN A 83 -10.00 31.88 -21.48
CA GLN A 83 -10.25 30.59 -20.86
C GLN A 83 -9.25 29.58 -21.42
N ARG A 84 -8.70 28.71 -20.57
CA ARG A 84 -7.70 27.71 -20.95
C ARG A 84 -7.90 26.39 -20.22
N VAL A 85 -7.27 25.33 -20.68
CA VAL A 85 -7.24 24.08 -19.94
C VAL A 85 -6.35 24.26 -18.71
N ALA A 86 -6.92 24.08 -17.53
CA ALA A 86 -6.15 24.04 -16.29
C ALA A 86 -5.43 22.70 -16.21
N THR A 87 -4.09 22.72 -16.11
CA THR A 87 -3.26 21.53 -16.01
C THR A 87 -2.44 21.54 -14.73
N PHE A 88 -2.04 20.36 -14.28
CA PHE A 88 -1.12 20.15 -13.17
C PHE A 88 0.07 19.33 -13.65
N ALA A 89 1.27 19.88 -13.50
CA ALA A 89 2.51 19.21 -13.89
C ALA A 89 2.89 18.15 -12.86
N LEU A 90 3.24 16.96 -13.33
CA LEU A 90 3.70 15.84 -12.50
C LEU A 90 5.23 15.86 -12.38
N ASP A 91 5.76 16.98 -11.90
CA ASP A 91 7.20 17.22 -11.78
C ASP A 91 7.76 16.88 -10.38
N GLY A 92 7.00 16.09 -9.61
CA GLY A 92 7.25 15.77 -8.20
C GLY A 92 6.58 16.73 -7.22
N THR A 93 6.00 17.84 -7.69
CA THR A 93 5.16 18.70 -6.85
C THR A 93 3.94 17.92 -6.37
N SER A 94 3.59 18.07 -5.10
CA SER A 94 2.42 17.43 -4.50
C SER A 94 1.21 18.38 -4.44
N LEU A 95 0.02 17.83 -4.70
CA LEU A 95 -1.24 18.57 -4.80
C LEU A 95 -2.16 18.28 -3.62
N GLY A 96 -2.67 19.32 -2.97
CA GLY A 96 -3.71 19.22 -1.95
C GLY A 96 -5.03 19.81 -2.44
N ALA A 97 -6.09 19.01 -2.48
CA ALA A 97 -7.44 19.45 -2.82
C ALA A 97 -8.31 19.55 -1.56
N PHE A 98 -8.98 20.68 -1.39
CA PHE A 98 -9.80 20.99 -0.21
C PHE A 98 -11.22 21.36 -0.62
N GLY A 99 -12.23 20.85 0.08
CA GLY A 99 -13.63 21.20 -0.21
C GLY A 99 -14.64 20.40 0.59
N ALA A 100 -15.75 21.02 1.00
CA ALA A 100 -16.77 20.35 1.82
C ALA A 100 -17.56 19.26 1.05
N ASP A 101 -17.61 19.34 -0.27
CA ASP A 101 -18.27 18.36 -1.13
C ASP A 101 -17.29 17.29 -1.63
N MET A 102 -17.41 16.08 -1.07
CA MET A 102 -16.61 14.93 -1.49
C MET A 102 -16.88 14.49 -2.92
N GLY A 103 -18.08 14.79 -3.46
CA GLY A 103 -18.40 14.52 -4.86
C GLY A 103 -17.50 15.31 -5.81
N SER A 104 -17.31 16.60 -5.55
CA SER A 104 -16.43 17.47 -6.34
C SER A 104 -14.95 17.10 -6.21
N LEU A 105 -14.49 16.72 -5.00
CA LEU A 105 -13.14 16.20 -4.80
C LEU A 105 -12.92 14.87 -5.55
N GLY A 106 -13.91 13.99 -5.59
CA GLY A 106 -13.86 12.76 -6.37
C GLY A 106 -13.88 13.01 -7.88
N ALA A 107 -14.62 14.03 -8.31
CA ALA A 107 -14.66 14.46 -9.71
C ALA A 107 -13.29 14.96 -10.20
N LEU A 108 -12.57 15.71 -9.35
CA LEU A 108 -11.21 16.15 -9.63
C LEU A 108 -10.27 14.96 -9.80
N VAL A 109 -10.33 13.97 -8.90
CA VAL A 109 -9.52 12.75 -9.02
C VAL A 109 -9.82 12.01 -10.32
N GLU A 110 -11.08 11.88 -10.70
CA GLU A 110 -11.45 11.26 -11.99
C GLU A 110 -10.93 12.03 -13.19
N ALA A 111 -11.00 13.36 -13.17
CA ALA A 111 -10.46 14.20 -14.23
C ALA A 111 -8.94 13.97 -14.39
N LEU A 112 -8.20 13.95 -13.28
CA LEU A 112 -6.76 13.68 -13.26
C LEU A 112 -6.42 12.31 -13.87
N VAL A 113 -7.09 11.26 -13.39
CA VAL A 113 -6.80 9.88 -13.79
C VAL A 113 -7.20 9.64 -15.24
N LEU A 114 -8.40 10.07 -15.67
CA LEU A 114 -8.84 9.95 -17.05
C LEU A 114 -7.97 10.75 -18.01
N SER A 115 -7.63 11.98 -17.65
CA SER A 115 -6.76 12.83 -18.48
C SER A 115 -5.38 12.23 -18.65
N ALA A 116 -4.84 11.55 -17.64
CA ALA A 116 -3.54 10.89 -17.79
C ALA A 116 -3.59 9.69 -18.74
N GLY A 117 -4.73 9.02 -18.85
CA GLY A 117 -4.93 7.94 -19.83
C GLY A 117 -5.15 8.45 -21.26
N HIS A 118 -5.35 9.75 -21.45
CA HIS A 118 -5.75 10.36 -22.71
C HIS A 118 -4.73 11.40 -23.20
N GLY A 119 -4.29 11.30 -24.45
CA GLY A 119 -3.30 12.23 -25.02
C GLY A 119 -1.85 11.89 -24.63
N ASP A 120 -0.99 12.90 -24.55
CA ASP A 120 0.48 12.75 -24.47
C ASP A 120 0.99 12.10 -23.17
N ALA A 121 0.18 12.11 -22.10
CA ALA A 121 0.51 11.46 -20.83
C ALA A 121 0.20 9.96 -20.81
N ASN A 122 -0.47 9.42 -21.83
CA ASN A 122 -0.90 8.03 -21.85
C ASN A 122 0.31 7.08 -21.82
N GLY A 123 0.29 6.13 -20.88
CA GLY A 123 1.39 5.19 -20.63
C GLY A 123 2.61 5.78 -19.91
N ALA A 124 2.68 7.11 -19.73
CA ALA A 124 3.77 7.79 -19.03
C ALA A 124 3.50 7.95 -17.52
N VAL A 125 2.27 7.75 -17.07
CA VAL A 125 1.84 7.96 -15.67
C VAL A 125 1.05 6.76 -15.18
N ARG A 126 1.32 6.33 -13.94
CA ARG A 126 0.52 5.31 -13.23
C ARG A 126 -0.04 5.87 -11.92
N PHE A 127 -1.31 5.63 -11.67
CA PHE A 127 -2.03 6.04 -10.45
C PHE A 127 -2.27 4.84 -9.52
N ASP A 128 -2.08 5.05 -8.23
CA ASP A 128 -2.57 4.15 -7.18
C ASP A 128 -3.42 4.97 -6.20
N VAL A 129 -4.66 4.55 -5.95
CA VAL A 129 -5.66 5.32 -5.19
C VAL A 129 -5.92 4.63 -3.85
N VAL A 130 -5.77 5.36 -2.76
CA VAL A 130 -6.27 5.01 -1.42
C VAL A 130 -7.58 5.76 -1.22
N ASP A 131 -8.69 5.04 -1.24
CA ASP A 131 -10.04 5.60 -1.21
C ASP A 131 -10.66 5.50 0.18
N GLY A 132 -10.76 6.65 0.87
CA GLY A 132 -11.45 6.78 2.15
C GLY A 132 -12.97 6.94 2.04
N GLY A 133 -13.51 7.17 0.83
CA GLY A 133 -14.95 7.36 0.59
C GLY A 133 -15.64 6.19 -0.12
N ALA A 134 -14.89 5.18 -0.55
CA ALA A 134 -15.37 4.03 -1.34
C ALA A 134 -16.19 4.44 -2.58
N ALA A 135 -15.81 5.53 -3.23
CA ALA A 135 -16.52 6.12 -4.36
C ALA A 135 -15.71 6.10 -5.67
N LEU A 136 -14.45 5.69 -5.65
CA LEU A 136 -13.53 5.73 -6.78
C LEU A 136 -13.24 4.36 -7.39
N GLY A 137 -13.89 3.28 -6.94
CA GLY A 137 -13.67 1.93 -7.46
C GLY A 137 -13.76 1.82 -8.99
N ARG A 138 -14.62 2.63 -9.64
CA ARG A 138 -14.78 2.64 -11.10
C ARG A 138 -13.53 3.08 -11.88
N VAL A 139 -12.59 3.80 -11.26
CA VAL A 139 -11.35 4.20 -11.97
C VAL A 139 -10.39 3.02 -12.15
N GLU A 140 -10.57 1.91 -11.44
CA GLU A 140 -9.75 0.70 -11.57
C GLU A 140 -9.83 0.06 -12.97
N HIS A 141 -10.82 0.45 -13.78
CA HIS A 141 -10.96 0.01 -15.18
C HIS A 141 -10.02 0.71 -16.17
N LEU A 142 -9.28 1.73 -15.74
CA LEU A 142 -8.38 2.51 -16.59
C LEU A 142 -6.98 1.89 -16.66
N ALA A 143 -6.39 1.90 -17.86
CA ALA A 143 -5.08 1.31 -18.14
C ALA A 143 -3.96 1.86 -17.23
N ASN A 144 -4.03 3.15 -16.91
CA ASN A 144 -3.04 3.87 -16.11
C ASN A 144 -3.30 3.76 -14.60
N VAL A 145 -4.28 2.99 -14.15
CA VAL A 145 -4.55 2.76 -12.72
C VAL A 145 -4.01 1.40 -12.31
N GLY A 146 -3.13 1.40 -11.31
CA GLY A 146 -2.55 0.21 -10.72
C GLY A 146 -3.45 -0.44 -9.70
N SER A 147 -4.01 0.34 -8.77
CA SER A 147 -4.86 -0.19 -7.69
C SER A 147 -5.77 0.88 -7.14
N VAL A 148 -6.99 0.46 -6.78
CA VAL A 148 -7.86 1.21 -5.87
C VAL A 148 -7.97 0.42 -4.57
N ILE A 149 -7.55 1.04 -3.47
CA ILE A 149 -7.39 0.41 -2.16
C ILE A 149 -8.33 1.10 -1.18
N ASP A 150 -9.25 0.36 -0.58
CA ASP A 150 -10.13 0.86 0.46
C ASP A 150 -9.34 1.25 1.72
N ALA A 151 -9.75 2.30 2.43
CA ALA A 151 -9.11 2.76 3.66
C ALA A 151 -9.01 1.71 4.78
N THR A 152 -9.80 0.64 4.74
CA THR A 152 -9.74 -0.47 5.71
C THR A 152 -8.67 -1.50 5.36
N ASP A 153 -8.21 -1.57 4.10
CA ASP A 153 -7.19 -2.51 3.62
C ASP A 153 -5.78 -2.00 3.92
N THR A 154 -5.48 -1.92 5.21
CA THR A 154 -4.19 -1.42 5.71
C THR A 154 -2.99 -2.21 5.18
N GLU A 155 -3.12 -3.53 4.95
CA GLU A 155 -2.05 -4.36 4.38
C GLU A 155 -1.68 -3.91 2.96
N ARG A 156 -2.67 -3.66 2.09
CA ARG A 156 -2.40 -3.13 0.74
C ARG A 156 -1.85 -1.70 0.76
N ILE A 157 -2.33 -0.84 1.66
CA ILE A 157 -1.81 0.53 1.79
C ILE A 157 -0.33 0.50 2.19
N GLU A 158 0.04 -0.31 3.18
CA GLU A 158 1.43 -0.43 3.63
C GLU A 158 2.34 -1.02 2.54
N ARG A 159 1.86 -2.03 1.79
CA ARG A 159 2.59 -2.59 0.65
C ARG A 159 2.83 -1.56 -0.44
N LEU A 160 1.79 -0.80 -0.83
CA LEU A 160 1.91 0.28 -1.80
C LEU A 160 2.96 1.32 -1.36
N LEU A 161 2.90 1.76 -0.10
CA LEU A 161 3.88 2.72 0.42
C LEU A 161 5.30 2.14 0.43
N GLY A 162 5.45 0.87 0.80
CA GLY A 162 6.73 0.16 0.74
C GLY A 162 7.31 0.12 -0.67
N GLU A 163 6.49 -0.23 -1.66
CA GLU A 163 6.87 -0.22 -3.09
C GLU A 163 7.31 1.17 -3.56
N LEU A 164 6.55 2.22 -3.22
CA LEU A 164 6.88 3.60 -3.60
C LEU A 164 8.13 4.13 -2.89
N LEU A 165 8.33 3.80 -1.61
CA LEU A 165 9.53 4.18 -0.87
C LEU A 165 10.78 3.42 -1.35
N ALA A 166 10.65 2.18 -1.83
CA ALA A 166 11.77 1.44 -2.42
C ALA A 166 12.26 2.05 -3.75
N ARG A 167 11.38 2.74 -4.50
CA ARG A 167 11.75 3.50 -5.70
C ARG A 167 12.69 4.67 -5.38
N ARG A 168 12.45 5.36 -4.26
CA ARG A 168 13.33 6.43 -3.76
C ARG A 168 14.78 5.96 -3.57
N GLY A 169 14.97 4.72 -3.12
CA GLY A 169 16.29 4.14 -2.84
C GLY A 169 17.06 3.66 -4.07
N GLY A 170 16.50 3.77 -5.29
CA GLY A 170 17.11 3.20 -6.50
C GLY A 170 17.13 1.66 -6.53
N THR A 171 16.44 1.02 -5.58
CA THR A 171 16.37 -0.45 -5.46
C THR A 171 15.29 -1.08 -6.33
N ASP A 172 14.44 -0.27 -6.96
CA ASP A 172 13.42 -0.76 -7.87
C ASP A 172 14.04 -1.22 -9.19
N ARG A 173 14.10 -2.54 -9.38
CA ARG A 173 14.57 -3.20 -10.61
C ARG A 173 13.41 -3.48 -11.58
N SER A 174 12.17 -3.13 -11.22
CA SER A 174 10.98 -3.27 -12.06
C SER A 174 10.88 -2.07 -13.00
N GLY A 175 11.47 -2.19 -14.19
CA GLY A 175 11.74 -1.12 -15.14
C GLY A 175 10.52 -0.42 -15.79
N SER A 176 9.55 0.07 -15.01
CA SER A 176 8.58 1.04 -15.52
C SER A 176 9.09 2.46 -15.26
N ALA A 177 9.48 3.13 -16.36
CA ALA A 177 9.85 4.55 -16.41
C ALA A 177 8.66 5.51 -16.22
N ALA A 178 7.45 4.98 -15.98
CA ALA A 178 6.26 5.80 -15.75
C ALA A 178 6.33 6.51 -14.40
N HIS A 179 5.94 7.79 -14.40
CA HIS A 179 5.76 8.60 -13.19
C HIS A 179 4.64 8.01 -12.32
N ARG A 180 4.86 7.89 -11.01
CA ARG A 180 3.87 7.32 -10.09
C ARG A 180 3.10 8.43 -9.39
N VAL A 181 1.78 8.28 -9.32
CA VAL A 181 0.91 9.18 -8.57
C VAL A 181 0.17 8.38 -7.51
N ILE A 182 0.39 8.68 -6.24
CA ILE A 182 -0.45 8.16 -5.16
C ILE A 182 -1.52 9.19 -4.83
N VAL A 183 -2.79 8.78 -4.95
CA VAL A 183 -3.95 9.59 -4.58
C VAL A 183 -4.48 9.10 -3.24
N VAL A 184 -4.52 9.94 -2.22
CA VAL A 184 -5.20 9.65 -0.96
C VAL A 184 -6.49 10.46 -0.91
N HIS A 185 -7.59 9.83 -1.31
CA HIS A 185 -8.90 10.46 -1.34
C HIS A 185 -9.55 10.38 0.05
N HIS A 186 -10.01 11.52 0.57
CA HIS A 186 -10.60 11.67 1.89
C HIS A 186 -9.61 11.28 3.02
N LEU A 187 -8.45 11.95 3.07
CA LEU A 187 -7.35 11.67 4.00
C LEU A 187 -7.82 11.52 5.47
N GLY A 188 -8.77 12.34 5.92
CA GLY A 188 -9.31 12.25 7.29
C GLY A 188 -9.97 10.89 7.60
N ALA A 189 -10.63 10.26 6.62
CA ALA A 189 -11.24 8.94 6.80
C ALA A 189 -10.18 7.83 6.76
N VAL A 190 -9.19 7.97 5.88
CA VAL A 190 -8.03 7.06 5.84
C VAL A 190 -7.30 7.06 7.18
N LEU A 191 -7.00 8.25 7.72
CA LEU A 191 -6.37 8.39 9.03
C LEU A 191 -7.24 7.84 10.17
N ALA A 192 -8.56 8.07 10.12
CA ALA A 192 -9.49 7.51 11.10
C ALA A 192 -9.51 5.97 11.08
N SER A 193 -9.51 5.35 9.89
CA SER A 193 -9.44 3.90 9.69
C SER A 193 -8.15 3.30 10.27
N MET A 194 -7.05 4.05 10.17
CA MET A 194 -5.75 3.66 10.72
C MET A 194 -5.62 3.85 12.25
N GLY A 195 -6.49 4.66 12.86
CA GLY A 195 -6.50 4.94 14.30
C GLY A 195 -5.14 5.40 14.84
N ARG A 196 -4.66 4.73 15.90
CA ARG A 196 -3.39 5.06 16.60
C ARG A 196 -2.13 4.98 15.73
N HIS A 197 -2.24 4.47 14.52
CA HIS A 197 -1.13 4.23 13.63
C HIS A 197 -1.05 5.22 12.45
N GLY A 198 -2.00 6.15 12.33
CA GLY A 198 -2.00 7.16 11.27
C GLY A 198 -0.70 7.97 11.19
N GLN A 199 0.03 8.15 12.30
CA GLN A 199 1.28 8.91 12.31
C GLN A 199 2.37 8.32 11.39
N ARG A 200 2.48 6.98 11.29
CA ARG A 200 3.47 6.36 10.40
C ARG A 200 3.10 6.52 8.94
N PHE A 201 1.81 6.40 8.63
CA PHE A 201 1.29 6.67 7.29
C PHE A 201 1.58 8.11 6.86
N VAL A 202 1.36 9.07 7.76
CA VAL A 202 1.71 10.48 7.55
C VAL A 202 3.21 10.65 7.30
N GLN A 203 4.07 10.00 8.09
CA GLN A 203 5.53 10.06 7.89
C GLN A 203 5.97 9.48 6.54
N SER A 204 5.35 8.38 6.09
CA SER A 204 5.63 7.81 4.77
C SER A 204 5.20 8.74 3.64
N LEU A 205 4.01 9.36 3.73
CA LEU A 205 3.56 10.34 2.76
C LEU A 205 4.46 11.58 2.73
N ASP A 206 4.83 12.11 3.89
CA ASP A 206 5.75 13.24 4.02
C ASP A 206 7.09 12.95 3.34
N ALA A 207 7.66 11.76 3.59
CA ALA A 207 8.89 11.32 2.91
C ALA A 207 8.72 11.21 1.38
N LEU A 208 7.56 10.73 0.90
CA LEU A 208 7.25 10.70 -0.53
C LEU A 208 7.05 12.10 -1.12
N MET A 209 6.52 13.06 -0.35
CA MET A 209 6.30 14.43 -0.81
C MET A 209 7.61 15.23 -0.89
N VAL A 210 8.48 15.07 0.10
CA VAL A 210 9.77 15.79 0.17
C VAL A 210 10.74 15.31 -0.90
N ASP A 211 10.84 14.00 -1.12
CA ASP A 211 11.79 13.40 -2.07
C ASP A 211 11.15 12.93 -3.38
N GLY A 212 9.86 13.19 -3.57
CA GLY A 212 9.04 12.66 -4.66
C GLY A 212 9.59 12.99 -6.05
N ARG A 213 10.18 14.19 -6.22
CA ARG A 213 10.82 14.59 -7.47
C ARG A 213 11.95 13.65 -7.90
N ALA A 214 12.79 13.21 -6.97
CA ALA A 214 13.90 12.30 -7.28
C ALA A 214 13.41 10.87 -7.56
N ALA A 215 12.31 10.47 -6.93
CA ALA A 215 11.71 9.13 -7.08
C ALA A 215 10.73 9.00 -8.25
N GLY A 216 10.38 10.11 -8.93
CA GLY A 216 9.30 10.14 -9.92
C GLY A 216 7.95 9.80 -9.28
N VAL A 217 7.70 10.32 -8.07
CA VAL A 217 6.46 10.12 -7.31
C VAL A 217 5.80 11.47 -7.01
N THR A 218 4.52 11.59 -7.32
CA THR A 218 3.66 12.72 -6.92
C THR A 218 2.59 12.24 -5.95
N VAL A 219 2.36 13.02 -4.90
CA VAL A 219 1.28 12.75 -3.94
C VAL A 219 0.12 13.71 -4.19
N VAL A 220 -1.09 13.18 -4.33
CA VAL A 220 -2.34 13.95 -4.41
C VAL A 220 -3.19 13.62 -3.19
N LEU A 221 -3.51 14.63 -2.38
CA LEU A 221 -4.29 14.48 -1.16
C LEU A 221 -5.62 15.20 -1.30
N THR A 222 -6.74 14.59 -0.90
CA THR A 222 -8.02 15.30 -0.78
C THR A 222 -8.51 15.33 0.66
N CYS A 223 -9.05 16.47 1.09
CA CYS A 223 -9.59 16.68 2.44
C CYS A 223 -10.88 17.50 2.38
N ASP A 224 -11.84 17.13 3.21
CA ASP A 224 -13.11 17.85 3.38
C ASP A 224 -12.92 19.21 4.08
N ARG A 225 -11.90 19.28 4.94
CA ARG A 225 -11.54 20.44 5.77
C ARG A 225 -10.04 20.60 5.85
N ARG A 226 -9.57 21.83 6.06
CA ARG A 226 -8.14 22.08 6.28
C ARG A 226 -7.62 21.32 7.50
N ARG A 227 -8.40 21.24 8.58
CA ARG A 227 -7.99 20.58 9.84
C ARG A 227 -7.84 19.07 9.74
N SER A 228 -8.43 18.44 8.73
CA SER A 228 -8.30 16.99 8.47
C SER A 228 -6.90 16.61 7.97
N MET A 229 -6.10 17.60 7.50
CA MET A 229 -4.74 17.39 7.04
C MET A 229 -3.71 17.74 8.13
N PRO A 230 -2.83 16.78 8.51
CA PRO A 230 -1.67 17.03 9.37
C PRO A 230 -0.80 18.20 8.90
N TYR A 231 -0.14 18.87 9.84
CA TYR A 231 0.61 20.09 9.53
C TYR A 231 1.82 19.82 8.63
N GLU A 232 2.49 18.68 8.84
CA GLU A 232 3.64 18.22 8.08
C GLU A 232 3.29 18.06 6.59
N LEU A 233 2.24 17.31 6.28
CA LEU A 233 1.76 17.14 4.90
C LEU A 233 1.34 18.46 4.28
N PHE A 234 0.63 19.31 5.03
CA PHE A 234 0.21 20.60 4.51
C PHE A 234 1.38 21.52 4.16
N GLY A 235 2.44 21.49 4.97
CA GLY A 235 3.67 22.26 4.74
C GLY A 235 4.45 21.77 3.51
N ALA A 236 4.37 20.47 3.19
CA ALA A 236 5.02 19.87 2.04
C ALA A 236 4.23 20.02 0.71
N LEU A 237 2.99 20.54 0.74
CA LEU A 237 2.22 20.81 -0.48
C LEU A 237 2.84 21.94 -1.29
N GLY A 238 3.11 21.68 -2.56
CA GLY A 238 3.54 22.73 -3.50
C GLY A 238 2.39 23.36 -4.29
N ALA A 239 1.27 22.64 -4.45
CA ALA A 239 0.07 23.16 -5.13
C ALA A 239 -1.20 22.87 -4.32
N ARG A 240 -2.20 23.76 -4.45
CA ARG A 240 -3.46 23.66 -3.71
C ARG A 240 -4.65 23.98 -4.62
N PHE A 241 -5.62 23.07 -4.64
CA PHE A 241 -6.89 23.24 -5.32
C PHE A 241 -7.99 23.41 -4.27
N VAL A 242 -8.80 24.48 -4.36
CA VAL A 242 -9.74 24.84 -3.30
C VAL A 242 -11.16 24.95 -3.87
N PHE A 243 -12.01 23.99 -3.56
CA PHE A 243 -13.46 24.07 -3.78
C PHE A 243 -14.13 24.88 -2.68
N ALA A 244 -15.47 24.99 -2.76
CA ALA A 244 -16.26 25.54 -1.69
C ALA A 244 -16.02 24.83 -0.34
N MET A 245 -15.56 25.57 0.66
CA MET A 245 -15.32 25.12 2.03
C MET A 245 -16.55 25.40 2.91
N ALA A 246 -16.69 24.63 4.00
CA ALA A 246 -17.80 24.81 4.94
C ALA A 246 -17.64 26.04 5.85
N ASP A 247 -16.41 26.46 6.12
CA ASP A 247 -16.08 27.59 6.98
C ASP A 247 -15.24 28.60 6.20
N ASP A 248 -15.74 29.83 6.08
CA ASP A 248 -15.07 30.94 5.38
C ASP A 248 -13.67 31.23 5.98
N ALA A 249 -13.46 30.95 7.28
CA ALA A 249 -12.16 31.15 7.93
C ALA A 249 -11.09 30.16 7.44
N GLU A 250 -11.48 28.98 6.91
CA GLU A 250 -10.52 28.00 6.41
C GLU A 250 -9.88 28.40 5.09
N TYR A 251 -10.52 29.24 4.27
CA TYR A 251 -9.95 29.68 2.99
C TYR A 251 -8.60 30.38 3.17
N ALA A 252 -8.51 31.28 4.17
CA ALA A 252 -7.27 32.00 4.46
C ALA A 252 -6.12 31.08 4.88
N LEU A 253 -6.44 29.90 5.42
CA LEU A 253 -5.45 28.89 5.83
C LEU A 253 -4.96 28.04 4.66
N VAL A 254 -5.79 27.85 3.63
CA VAL A 254 -5.47 27.00 2.47
C VAL A 254 -4.81 27.81 1.37
N SER A 255 -5.45 28.90 0.91
CA SER A 255 -4.92 29.74 -0.15
C SER A 255 -5.39 31.19 0.01
N PRO A 256 -4.46 32.15 0.17
CA PRO A 256 -4.77 33.57 0.05
C PRO A 256 -5.48 33.83 -1.29
N GLY A 257 -6.61 34.54 -1.26
CA GLY A 257 -7.43 34.83 -2.45
C GLY A 257 -8.62 33.89 -2.68
N ALA A 258 -8.58 32.64 -2.22
CA ALA A 258 -9.67 31.68 -2.47
C ALA A 258 -11.02 32.10 -1.85
N GLY A 259 -11.00 32.70 -0.65
CA GLY A 259 -12.21 33.10 0.07
C GLY A 259 -12.94 34.32 -0.51
N VAL A 260 -12.29 35.10 -1.37
CA VAL A 260 -12.91 36.25 -2.06
C VAL A 260 -13.65 35.80 -3.33
N VAL A 261 -13.24 34.67 -3.93
CA VAL A 261 -13.69 34.26 -5.26
C VAL A 261 -14.79 33.20 -5.23
N HIS A 262 -14.91 32.38 -4.17
CA HIS A 262 -15.86 31.26 -4.19
C HIS A 262 -16.77 31.10 -2.96
N ARG A 263 -18.07 31.32 -3.20
CA ARG A 263 -19.20 30.73 -2.45
C ARG A 263 -20.08 29.84 -3.32
N ALA A 264 -19.68 29.61 -4.57
CA ALA A 264 -20.43 28.78 -5.51
C ALA A 264 -20.19 27.31 -5.18
N ALA A 265 -21.24 26.64 -4.68
CA ALA A 265 -21.22 25.20 -4.45
C ALA A 265 -21.11 24.43 -5.77
N GLY A 266 -20.58 23.21 -5.71
CA GLY A 266 -20.45 22.31 -6.86
C GLY A 266 -19.03 22.27 -7.40
N SER A 267 -18.89 22.12 -8.72
CA SER A 267 -17.63 21.76 -9.39
C SER A 267 -16.73 22.95 -9.76
N LEU A 268 -17.01 24.15 -9.24
CA LEU A 268 -16.12 25.32 -9.35
C LEU A 268 -15.12 25.32 -8.20
N GLY A 269 -13.84 25.48 -8.52
CA GLY A 269 -12.79 25.66 -7.53
C GLY A 269 -11.76 26.71 -7.94
N TRP A 270 -10.82 26.96 -7.04
CA TRP A 270 -9.73 27.90 -7.21
C TRP A 270 -8.41 27.15 -7.33
N PHE A 271 -7.63 27.49 -8.35
CA PHE A 271 -6.30 26.93 -8.56
C PHE A 271 -5.41 27.96 -9.24
N GLU A 272 -4.21 28.18 -8.69
CA GLU A 272 -3.17 29.04 -9.28
C GLU A 272 -3.65 30.43 -9.74
N GLY A 273 -4.53 31.07 -8.99
CA GLY A 273 -5.00 32.42 -9.32
C GLY A 273 -6.20 32.48 -10.27
N ALA A 274 -6.72 31.34 -10.70
CA ALA A 274 -7.86 31.24 -11.61
C ALA A 274 -9.03 30.46 -11.00
N THR A 275 -10.24 30.81 -11.45
CA THR A 275 -11.42 29.97 -11.23
C THR A 275 -11.37 28.80 -12.20
N VAL A 276 -11.45 27.58 -11.71
CA VAL A 276 -11.41 26.35 -12.53
C VAL A 276 -12.72 25.61 -12.41
N GLN A 277 -13.37 25.40 -13.55
CA GLN A 277 -14.52 24.54 -13.70
C GLN A 277 -14.04 23.09 -13.86
N VAL A 278 -14.26 22.26 -12.85
CA VAL A 278 -13.99 20.82 -12.88
C VAL A 278 -15.18 20.09 -13.52
N PRO A 279 -14.95 18.99 -14.25
CA PRO A 279 -16.03 18.18 -14.78
C PRO A 279 -16.95 17.64 -13.70
N ARG A 280 -18.25 17.56 -13.98
CA ARG A 280 -19.18 16.84 -13.09
C ARG A 280 -19.02 15.33 -13.26
N ARG A 281 -19.14 14.60 -12.15
CA ARG A 281 -19.21 13.13 -12.19
C ARG A 281 -20.45 12.69 -12.95
N CYS A 282 -20.26 11.80 -13.92
CA CYS A 282 -21.33 11.05 -14.57
C CYS A 282 -21.66 9.77 -13.79
N GLY A 283 -22.72 9.06 -14.18
CA GLY A 283 -23.03 7.73 -13.63
C GLY A 283 -22.08 6.65 -14.16
N ASP A 284 -21.95 5.53 -13.44
CA ASP A 284 -20.94 4.49 -13.75
C ASP A 284 -21.05 3.92 -15.17
N ALA A 285 -22.27 3.71 -15.67
CA ALA A 285 -22.47 3.22 -17.04
C ALA A 285 -21.92 4.21 -18.09
N GLN A 286 -22.16 5.51 -17.89
CA GLN A 286 -21.66 6.56 -18.79
C GLN A 286 -20.14 6.69 -18.67
N PHE A 287 -19.59 6.53 -17.47
CA PHE A 287 -18.14 6.51 -17.24
C PHE A 287 -17.49 5.36 -18.01
N LEU A 288 -18.01 4.14 -17.86
CA LEU A 288 -17.48 2.96 -18.55
C LEU A 288 -17.60 3.06 -20.07
N GLU A 289 -18.70 3.61 -20.58
CA GLU A 289 -18.87 3.86 -22.01
C GLU A 289 -17.83 4.86 -22.53
N LEU A 290 -17.53 5.91 -21.77
CA LEU A 290 -16.48 6.87 -22.10
C LEU A 290 -15.10 6.19 -22.14
N VAL A 291 -14.80 5.36 -21.15
CA VAL A 291 -13.55 4.58 -21.07
C VAL A 291 -13.38 3.69 -22.31
N ASP A 292 -14.44 2.98 -22.70
CA ASP A 292 -14.43 2.12 -23.88
C ASP A 292 -14.30 2.91 -25.19
N ARG A 293 -15.06 4.00 -25.33
CA ARG A 293 -15.05 4.85 -26.53
C ARG A 293 -13.68 5.45 -26.81
N HIS A 294 -12.97 5.87 -25.77
CA HIS A 294 -11.64 6.47 -25.89
C HIS A 294 -10.49 5.45 -25.80
N GLY A 295 -10.79 4.14 -25.74
CA GLY A 295 -9.77 3.09 -25.67
C GLY A 295 -8.88 3.20 -24.44
N LEU A 296 -9.44 3.68 -23.32
CA LEU A 296 -8.70 3.92 -22.07
C LEU A 296 -8.61 2.66 -21.19
N ARG A 297 -9.25 1.56 -21.61
CA ARG A 297 -8.97 0.23 -21.05
C ARG A 297 -7.61 -0.25 -21.55
N GLY A 298 -6.84 -0.85 -20.67
CA GLY A 298 -5.58 -1.49 -21.02
C GLY A 298 -5.38 -2.75 -20.20
N ASP A 299 -4.27 -3.42 -20.47
CA ASP A 299 -3.84 -4.55 -19.64
C ASP A 299 -3.71 -4.06 -18.21
N ALA A 300 -4.40 -4.75 -17.29
CA ALA A 300 -4.35 -4.40 -15.88
C ALA A 300 -2.89 -4.38 -15.43
N HIS A 301 -2.42 -3.22 -14.95
CA HIS A 301 -1.17 -3.16 -14.23
C HIS A 301 -1.21 -4.18 -13.08
N PRO A 302 -0.07 -4.78 -12.70
CA PRO A 302 -0.04 -5.64 -11.53
C PRO A 302 -0.58 -4.86 -10.34
N ALA A 303 -1.76 -5.26 -9.88
CA ALA A 303 -2.38 -4.66 -8.73
C ALA A 303 -1.48 -4.93 -7.51
N VAL A 304 -1.47 -4.00 -6.57
CA VAL A 304 -0.91 -4.24 -5.24
C VAL A 304 -1.64 -5.45 -4.69
N GLY A 305 -0.99 -6.61 -4.70
CA GLY A 305 -1.63 -7.88 -4.42
C GLY A 305 -2.10 -7.95 -2.97
N ARG A 306 -2.91 -8.96 -2.61
CA ARG A 306 -3.33 -9.19 -1.23
C ARG A 306 -2.59 -10.40 -0.69
N LEU A 307 -2.10 -10.32 0.54
CA LEU A 307 -1.57 -11.50 1.20
C LEU A 307 -2.73 -12.46 1.47
N ALA A 308 -2.64 -13.67 0.93
CA ALA A 308 -3.69 -14.68 1.02
C ALA A 308 -4.11 -14.91 2.47
N GLN A 309 -5.40 -15.11 2.74
CA GLN A 309 -5.87 -15.44 4.09
C GLN A 309 -5.70 -16.93 4.40
N HIS A 310 -5.73 -17.76 3.36
CA HIS A 310 -5.50 -19.20 3.40
C HIS A 310 -4.58 -19.56 2.24
N CYS A 311 -3.63 -20.45 2.50
CA CYS A 311 -2.71 -20.96 1.50
C CYS A 311 -2.39 -22.41 1.88
N ALA A 312 -2.51 -23.34 0.94
CA ALA A 312 -2.02 -24.70 1.14
C ALA A 312 -0.52 -24.75 0.85
N LEU A 313 0.21 -25.57 1.60
CA LEU A 313 1.65 -25.72 1.44
C LEU A 313 2.01 -26.27 0.04
N SER A 314 1.13 -27.09 -0.54
CA SER A 314 1.25 -27.61 -1.90
C SER A 314 1.19 -26.53 -2.99
N ASP A 315 0.61 -25.37 -2.69
CA ASP A 315 0.49 -24.25 -3.64
C ASP A 315 1.75 -23.39 -3.68
N LEU A 316 2.69 -23.60 -2.75
CA LEU A 316 3.92 -22.83 -2.69
C LEU A 316 4.90 -23.33 -3.76
N GLU A 317 5.38 -22.40 -4.58
CA GLU A 317 6.49 -22.66 -5.48
C GLU A 317 7.75 -22.97 -4.66
N VAL A 318 8.25 -24.19 -4.80
CA VAL A 318 9.52 -24.62 -4.20
C VAL A 318 10.64 -24.23 -5.16
N ASP A 319 11.60 -23.44 -4.68
CA ASP A 319 12.81 -23.15 -5.45
C ASP A 319 13.64 -24.45 -5.56
N PRO A 320 13.82 -25.02 -6.77
CA PRO A 320 14.59 -26.25 -6.94
C PRO A 320 16.08 -26.07 -6.62
N MET A 321 16.57 -24.83 -6.56
CA MET A 321 17.92 -24.46 -6.15
C MET A 321 17.98 -24.00 -4.70
N ALA A 322 16.89 -24.15 -3.93
CA ALA A 322 16.88 -23.83 -2.51
C ALA A 322 18.01 -24.56 -1.80
N ALA A 323 18.68 -23.83 -0.93
CA ALA A 323 19.80 -24.37 -0.21
C ALA A 323 19.34 -25.49 0.74
N PRO A 324 20.20 -26.49 1.02
CA PRO A 324 19.99 -27.46 2.09
C PRO A 324 19.44 -26.78 3.36
N TRP A 325 18.42 -27.32 4.02
CA TRP A 325 17.78 -26.72 5.21
C TRP A 325 16.95 -25.44 5.00
N SER A 326 16.67 -25.06 3.75
CA SER A 326 15.71 -23.99 3.45
C SER A 326 14.37 -24.57 3.01
N TRP A 327 13.31 -24.29 3.78
CA TRP A 327 12.00 -24.88 3.57
C TRP A 327 10.91 -23.82 3.49
N PRO A 328 10.01 -23.89 2.50
CA PRO A 328 8.88 -22.98 2.42
C PRO A 328 7.93 -23.21 3.60
N ILE A 329 7.39 -22.15 4.17
CA ILE A 329 6.44 -22.23 5.30
C ILE A 329 5.16 -21.43 5.06
N GLY A 330 5.11 -20.64 4.00
CA GLY A 330 4.03 -19.68 3.78
C GLY A 330 4.30 -18.71 2.63
N ILE A 331 3.55 -17.62 2.60
CA ILE A 331 3.72 -16.52 1.64
C ILE A 331 4.21 -15.28 2.39
N ALA A 332 5.25 -14.62 1.88
CA ALA A 332 5.75 -13.36 2.43
C ALA A 332 4.91 -12.17 1.95
N ASP A 333 4.58 -11.25 2.85
CA ASP A 333 3.76 -10.07 2.58
C ASP A 333 4.37 -9.13 1.54
N ALA A 334 5.69 -8.92 1.66
CA ALA A 334 6.43 -7.95 0.85
C ALA A 334 6.58 -8.39 -0.62
N THR A 335 6.63 -9.69 -0.89
CA THR A 335 6.89 -10.23 -2.24
C THR A 335 5.72 -11.03 -2.80
N LEU A 336 4.78 -11.45 -1.96
CA LEU A 336 3.72 -12.42 -2.28
C LEU A 336 4.25 -13.73 -2.88
N LYS A 337 5.50 -14.08 -2.55
CA LYS A 337 6.17 -15.34 -2.91
C LYS A 337 6.37 -16.22 -1.69
N ALA A 338 6.81 -17.46 -1.91
CA ALA A 338 7.12 -18.39 -0.84
C ALA A 338 8.09 -17.76 0.19
N ALA A 339 7.66 -17.71 1.44
CA ALA A 339 8.50 -17.40 2.59
C ALA A 339 9.18 -18.69 3.06
N THR A 340 10.50 -18.65 3.26
CA THR A 340 11.29 -19.81 3.64
C THR A 340 11.91 -19.64 5.03
N VAL A 341 11.87 -20.71 5.82
CA VAL A 341 12.70 -20.85 7.01
C VAL A 341 14.03 -21.45 6.58
N ASP A 342 15.13 -20.94 7.14
CA ASP A 342 16.48 -21.42 6.85
C ASP A 342 17.16 -21.87 8.15
N LEU A 343 17.40 -23.18 8.26
CA LEU A 343 18.06 -23.79 9.42
C LEU A 343 19.51 -24.16 9.14
N GLN A 344 20.18 -23.58 8.14
CA GLN A 344 21.57 -23.95 7.86
C GLN A 344 22.51 -23.71 9.02
N ALA A 345 22.37 -22.57 9.70
CA ALA A 345 23.31 -22.14 10.75
C ALA A 345 22.65 -21.99 12.12
N THR A 346 21.31 -21.99 12.17
CA THR A 346 20.54 -21.62 13.36
C THR A 346 19.39 -22.59 13.59
N ASN A 347 19.04 -22.74 14.86
CA ASN A 347 17.79 -23.28 15.32
C ASN A 347 16.66 -22.27 15.12
N LEU A 348 15.41 -22.71 15.36
CA LEU A 348 14.23 -21.85 15.22
C LEU A 348 13.38 -21.88 16.48
N LEU A 349 12.98 -20.69 16.94
CA LEU A 349 11.94 -20.53 17.94
C LEU A 349 10.59 -20.26 17.28
N VAL A 350 9.54 -21.00 17.65
CA VAL A 350 8.15 -20.71 17.25
C VAL A 350 7.39 -20.23 18.49
N ALA A 351 7.10 -18.94 18.56
CA ALA A 351 6.45 -18.35 19.72
C ALA A 351 5.11 -17.71 19.35
N GLY A 352 4.17 -17.69 20.29
CA GLY A 352 2.85 -17.12 20.05
C GLY A 352 1.87 -17.42 21.18
N PRO A 353 0.77 -16.65 21.33
CA PRO A 353 -0.24 -16.89 22.35
C PRO A 353 -0.85 -18.30 22.24
N VAL A 354 -1.58 -18.72 23.27
CA VAL A 354 -2.35 -19.98 23.22
C VAL A 354 -3.32 -19.94 22.03
N ARG A 355 -3.45 -21.06 21.29
CA ARG A 355 -4.32 -21.18 20.09
C ARG A 355 -4.01 -20.14 18.97
N SER A 356 -2.76 -19.77 18.80
CA SER A 356 -2.31 -18.89 17.70
C SER A 356 -2.05 -19.64 16.39
N GLY A 357 -1.87 -20.96 16.44
CA GLY A 357 -1.45 -21.77 15.28
C GLY A 357 0.00 -22.25 15.33
N LYS A 358 0.69 -22.17 16.48
CA LYS A 358 2.07 -22.68 16.66
C LYS A 358 2.23 -24.13 16.20
N THR A 359 1.34 -25.02 16.63
CA THR A 359 1.34 -26.43 16.22
C THR A 359 1.17 -26.58 14.71
N THR A 360 0.29 -25.78 14.09
CA THR A 360 0.16 -25.74 12.63
C THR A 360 1.47 -25.31 11.98
N ALA A 361 2.12 -24.26 12.49
CA ALA A 361 3.42 -23.82 12.01
C ALA A 361 4.50 -24.92 12.11
N LEU A 362 4.55 -25.64 13.24
CA LEU A 362 5.44 -26.79 13.40
C LEU A 362 5.13 -27.89 12.37
N ALA A 363 3.86 -28.23 12.20
CA ALA A 363 3.42 -29.24 11.23
C ALA A 363 3.80 -28.82 9.80
N THR A 364 3.63 -27.54 9.44
CA THR A 364 4.04 -26.98 8.14
C THR A 364 5.56 -27.09 7.93
N ILE A 365 6.36 -26.76 8.94
CA ILE A 365 7.83 -26.89 8.89
C ILE A 365 8.23 -28.36 8.72
N VAL A 366 7.65 -29.27 9.49
CA VAL A 366 7.92 -30.71 9.41
C VAL A 366 7.56 -31.27 8.05
N HIS A 367 6.36 -30.94 7.55
CA HIS A 367 5.91 -31.36 6.23
C HIS A 367 6.88 -30.88 5.14
N SER A 368 7.28 -29.62 5.21
CA SER A 368 8.20 -29.02 4.24
C SER A 368 9.60 -29.65 4.31
N ALA A 369 10.09 -29.98 5.51
CA ALA A 369 11.35 -30.67 5.69
C ALA A 369 11.34 -32.06 5.03
N LYS A 370 10.22 -32.79 5.15
CA LYS A 370 10.04 -34.13 4.59
C LYS A 370 9.78 -34.14 3.08
N HIS A 371 9.11 -33.10 2.55
CA HIS A 371 8.57 -33.12 1.19
C HIS A 371 9.10 -32.04 0.24
N ALA A 372 9.55 -30.89 0.76
CA ALA A 372 10.04 -29.76 -0.03
C ALA A 372 11.57 -29.58 0.02
N GLY A 373 12.26 -30.22 0.97
CA GLY A 373 13.69 -30.06 1.20
C GLY A 373 14.57 -30.74 0.15
N CYS A 374 15.36 -29.94 -0.57
CA CYS A 374 16.41 -30.36 -1.49
C CYS A 374 17.58 -31.03 -0.73
N HIS A 375 17.39 -32.27 -0.30
CA HIS A 375 18.44 -33.28 -0.31
C HIS A 375 18.02 -34.28 -1.39
N THR A 376 18.98 -34.74 -2.19
CA THR A 376 18.74 -35.73 -3.25
C THR A 376 17.76 -36.78 -2.75
N ALA A 377 16.86 -37.28 -3.60
CA ALA A 377 15.80 -38.28 -3.30
C ALA A 377 16.26 -39.57 -2.55
N SER A 378 17.52 -39.64 -2.14
CA SER A 378 18.20 -40.68 -1.39
C SER A 378 18.38 -40.39 0.12
N ASP A 379 18.20 -39.17 0.66
CA ASP A 379 18.33 -38.90 2.11
C ASP A 379 17.24 -37.93 2.64
N PRO A 380 16.10 -38.44 3.15
CA PRO A 380 15.06 -37.63 3.77
C PRO A 380 15.49 -37.09 5.15
N VAL A 381 15.00 -35.92 5.52
CA VAL A 381 15.21 -35.36 6.86
C VAL A 381 14.48 -36.24 7.89
N ARG A 382 15.21 -36.74 8.88
CA ARG A 382 14.64 -37.46 10.02
C ARG A 382 14.05 -36.47 11.01
N VAL A 383 12.84 -36.73 11.49
CA VAL A 383 12.09 -35.86 12.40
C VAL A 383 11.84 -36.57 13.72
N ILE A 384 12.37 -36.00 14.80
CA ILE A 384 12.14 -36.44 16.18
C ILE A 384 11.28 -35.38 16.87
N VAL A 385 10.17 -35.78 17.47
CA VAL A 385 9.29 -34.87 18.21
C VAL A 385 9.40 -35.15 19.71
N VAL A 386 9.63 -34.12 20.49
CA VAL A 386 9.48 -34.12 21.95
C VAL A 386 8.22 -33.33 22.30
N ALA A 387 7.19 -34.01 22.78
CA ALA A 387 5.90 -33.39 23.06
C ALA A 387 5.79 -32.95 24.52
N GLY A 388 5.78 -31.64 24.79
CA GLY A 388 5.74 -31.10 26.16
C GLY A 388 4.55 -31.57 27.00
N ARG A 389 3.43 -31.91 26.36
CA ARG A 389 2.19 -32.41 26.99
C ARG A 389 2.06 -33.93 27.00
N GLY A 390 3.18 -34.65 26.84
CA GLY A 390 3.24 -36.11 26.74
C GLY A 390 2.89 -36.67 25.36
N GLU A 391 2.06 -35.96 24.59
CA GLU A 391 1.65 -36.37 23.25
C GLU A 391 1.52 -35.17 22.29
N PRO A 392 1.95 -35.28 21.01
CA PRO A 392 1.79 -34.19 20.05
C PRO A 392 0.33 -33.99 19.64
N ASP A 393 -0.04 -32.77 19.25
CA ASP A 393 -1.39 -32.51 18.75
C ASP A 393 -1.66 -33.18 17.39
N GLY A 394 -2.94 -33.35 17.03
CA GLY A 394 -3.37 -34.05 15.82
C GLY A 394 -2.74 -33.53 14.53
N ALA A 395 -2.53 -32.21 14.40
CA ALA A 395 -1.92 -31.64 13.20
C ALA A 395 -0.45 -32.06 13.01
N LEU A 396 0.32 -32.13 14.10
CA LEU A 396 1.72 -32.56 14.09
C LEU A 396 1.83 -34.09 13.97
N ARG A 397 0.93 -34.83 14.62
CA ARG A 397 0.82 -36.30 14.51
C ARG A 397 0.50 -36.80 13.12
N ALA A 398 -0.23 -36.01 12.33
CA ALA A 398 -0.57 -36.34 10.96
C ALA A 398 0.62 -36.28 10.00
N GLN A 399 1.77 -35.77 10.45
CA GLN A 399 3.00 -35.73 9.66
C GLN A 399 3.78 -37.04 9.78
N ASP A 400 4.69 -37.29 8.84
CA ASP A 400 5.59 -38.45 8.85
C ASP A 400 6.69 -38.28 9.92
N LEU A 401 6.36 -38.60 11.18
CA LEU A 401 7.28 -38.50 12.32
C LEU A 401 8.06 -39.80 12.52
N ASP A 402 9.39 -39.73 12.66
CA ASP A 402 10.23 -40.92 12.83
C ASP A 402 10.30 -41.40 14.29
N VAL A 403 10.32 -40.45 15.23
CA VAL A 403 10.36 -40.75 16.68
C VAL A 403 9.50 -39.73 17.42
N VAL A 404 8.71 -40.20 18.39
CA VAL A 404 7.96 -39.35 19.32
C VAL A 404 8.37 -39.70 20.74
N VAL A 405 8.76 -38.68 21.50
CA VAL A 405 9.17 -38.77 22.90
C VAL A 405 8.23 -37.92 23.76
N ALA A 406 7.71 -38.49 24.83
CA ALA A 406 6.90 -37.76 25.80
C ALA A 406 7.79 -36.80 26.61
N GLY A 407 7.33 -35.57 26.82
CA GLY A 407 8.11 -34.52 27.50
C GLY A 407 8.43 -34.79 28.97
N ASP A 408 7.71 -35.71 29.60
CA ASP A 408 7.93 -36.20 30.96
C ASP A 408 8.83 -37.45 31.03
N ASP A 409 9.13 -38.08 29.89
CA ASP A 409 10.08 -39.20 29.78
C ASP A 409 11.52 -38.70 29.68
N ILE A 410 12.07 -38.33 30.83
CA ILE A 410 13.42 -37.77 30.96
C ILE A 410 14.49 -38.77 30.48
N GLU A 411 14.29 -40.07 30.69
CA GLU A 411 15.23 -41.10 30.27
C GLU A 411 15.32 -41.19 28.75
N ALA A 412 14.17 -41.20 28.07
CA ALA A 412 14.12 -41.17 26.61
C ALA A 412 14.73 -39.88 26.04
N ILE A 413 14.48 -38.72 26.66
CA ILE A 413 15.09 -37.45 26.27
C ILE A 413 16.61 -37.50 26.41
N ALA A 414 17.12 -38.00 27.55
CA ALA A 414 18.55 -38.10 27.78
C ALA A 414 19.25 -39.07 26.79
N ALA A 415 18.55 -40.11 26.35
CA ALA A 415 19.04 -41.07 25.36
C ALA A 415 19.15 -40.48 23.94
N LEU A 416 18.49 -39.35 23.65
CA LEU A 416 18.64 -38.67 22.35
C LEU A 416 20.06 -38.16 22.13
N GLY A 417 20.72 -37.61 23.16
CA GLY A 417 22.06 -37.02 23.03
C GLY A 417 23.08 -37.98 22.41
N PRO A 418 23.34 -39.15 23.02
CA PRO A 418 24.24 -40.16 22.47
C PRO A 418 23.85 -40.66 21.07
N THR A 419 22.55 -40.69 20.76
CA THR A 419 22.07 -41.13 19.44
C THR A 419 22.33 -40.07 18.35
N LEU A 420 22.33 -38.79 18.73
CA LEU A 420 22.43 -37.66 17.82
C LEU A 420 23.87 -37.14 17.64
N ILE A 421 24.80 -37.49 18.54
CA ILE A 421 26.15 -36.93 18.52
C ILE A 421 26.99 -37.38 17.32
N ASP A 422 26.83 -38.64 16.91
CA ASP A 422 27.59 -39.25 15.82
C ASP A 422 26.76 -39.44 14.54
N THR A 423 25.54 -38.90 14.49
CA THR A 423 24.69 -39.03 13.30
C THR A 423 25.25 -38.20 12.14
N THR A 424 25.25 -38.80 10.95
CA THR A 424 25.49 -38.09 9.69
C THR A 424 24.19 -37.68 9.00
N ASP A 425 23.05 -38.18 9.48
CA ASP A 425 21.74 -37.93 8.91
C ASP A 425 21.33 -36.48 9.20
N ALA A 426 20.54 -35.89 8.30
CA ALA A 426 19.88 -34.62 8.58
C ALA A 426 18.74 -34.86 9.57
N VAL A 427 18.87 -34.36 10.81
CA VAL A 427 17.85 -34.57 11.86
C VAL A 427 17.26 -33.24 12.33
N VAL A 428 15.93 -33.17 12.38
CA VAL A 428 15.21 -32.08 13.06
C VAL A 428 14.60 -32.61 14.34
N VAL A 429 14.97 -31.99 15.46
CA VAL A 429 14.31 -32.21 16.75
C VAL A 429 13.30 -31.10 16.96
N VAL A 430 12.01 -31.46 16.90
CA VAL A 430 10.89 -30.56 17.15
C VAL A 430 10.48 -30.68 18.61
N VAL A 431 10.46 -29.59 19.35
CA VAL A 431 9.97 -29.55 20.73
C VAL A 431 8.67 -28.77 20.75
N ASP A 432 7.55 -29.47 20.89
CA ASP A 432 6.23 -28.83 20.99
C ASP A 432 5.93 -28.47 22.45
N ASP A 433 5.30 -27.32 22.67
CA ASP A 433 4.95 -26.79 24.00
C ASP A 433 6.11 -26.86 25.02
N ALA A 434 7.30 -26.38 24.68
CA ALA A 434 8.50 -26.45 25.52
C ALA A 434 8.37 -25.79 26.92
N HIS A 435 7.37 -24.94 27.10
CA HIS A 435 7.03 -24.29 28.37
C HIS A 435 6.30 -25.22 29.36
N GLU A 436 5.76 -26.35 28.88
CA GLU A 436 5.11 -27.38 29.70
C GLU A 436 6.10 -28.44 30.19
N LEU A 437 7.34 -28.45 29.66
CA LEU A 437 8.38 -29.39 30.08
C LEU A 437 8.77 -29.18 31.55
N CYS A 438 9.00 -30.28 32.25
CA CYS A 438 9.60 -30.19 33.58
C CYS A 438 11.06 -29.69 33.50
N ASP A 439 11.55 -29.09 34.60
CA ASP A 439 12.92 -28.56 34.70
C ASP A 439 14.00 -29.54 34.26
N ALA A 440 13.86 -30.83 34.61
CA ALA A 440 14.85 -31.85 34.28
C ALA A 440 14.90 -32.13 32.77
N ALA A 441 13.74 -32.29 32.12
CA ALA A 441 13.62 -32.48 30.68
C ALA A 441 14.16 -31.27 29.90
N ALA A 442 13.80 -30.05 30.33
CA ALA A 442 14.27 -28.81 29.71
C ALA A 442 15.80 -28.66 29.81
N ARG A 443 16.41 -29.03 30.95
CA ARG A 443 17.88 -29.02 31.12
C ARG A 443 18.58 -30.09 30.28
N ALA A 444 17.99 -31.29 30.18
CA ALA A 444 18.54 -32.36 29.35
C ALA A 444 18.59 -31.92 27.87
N LEU A 445 17.48 -31.38 27.35
CA LEU A 445 17.43 -30.83 25.99
C LEU A 445 18.41 -29.67 25.80
N ASP A 446 18.49 -28.72 26.74
CA ASP A 446 19.44 -27.60 26.66
C ASP A 446 20.90 -28.07 26.55
N GLY A 447 21.25 -29.14 27.28
CA GLY A 447 22.55 -29.81 27.19
C GLY A 447 22.80 -30.36 25.79
N ILE A 448 21.85 -31.13 25.25
CA ILE A 448 21.93 -31.70 23.90
C ILE A 448 22.09 -30.61 22.84
N VAL A 449 21.31 -29.53 22.89
CA VAL A 449 21.47 -28.39 21.96
C VAL A 449 22.87 -27.77 22.09
N GLY A 450 23.42 -27.72 23.31
CA GLY A 450 24.77 -27.22 23.57
C GLY A 450 25.87 -28.06 22.94
N ASP A 451 25.73 -29.38 22.98
CA ASP A 451 26.73 -30.33 22.48
C ASP A 451 26.70 -30.46 20.95
N LEU A 452 25.53 -30.25 20.33
CA LEU A 452 25.29 -30.47 18.90
C LEU A 452 25.47 -29.23 18.01
N ARG A 453 26.13 -28.16 18.48
CA ARG A 453 26.24 -26.86 17.77
C ARG A 453 26.82 -26.91 16.35
N ARG A 454 27.57 -27.96 15.99
CA ARG A 454 28.21 -28.13 14.67
C ARG A 454 27.82 -29.42 13.95
N SER A 455 26.73 -30.08 14.37
CA SER A 455 26.25 -31.32 13.75
C SER A 455 25.24 -31.07 12.62
N SER A 456 24.75 -32.14 12.01
CA SER A 456 23.61 -32.16 11.08
C SER A 456 22.23 -32.13 11.79
N VAL A 457 22.20 -31.74 13.07
CA VAL A 457 20.97 -31.71 13.88
C VAL A 457 20.51 -30.26 14.08
N ARG A 458 19.22 -29.99 13.87
CA ARG A 458 18.59 -28.68 14.12
C ARG A 458 17.40 -28.80 15.04
N PHE A 459 17.19 -27.76 15.85
CA PHE A 459 16.08 -27.70 16.80
C PHE A 459 15.03 -26.69 16.35
N VAL A 460 13.77 -27.10 16.38
CA VAL A 460 12.60 -26.23 16.20
C VAL A 460 11.79 -26.30 17.47
N VAL A 461 11.80 -25.23 18.26
CA VAL A 461 11.23 -25.21 19.61
C VAL A 461 10.02 -24.29 19.65
N ALA A 462 8.85 -24.82 20.01
CA ALA A 462 7.65 -24.02 20.21
C ALA A 462 7.40 -23.71 21.69
N CYS A 463 6.97 -22.49 22.00
CA CYS A 463 6.49 -22.12 23.33
C CYS A 463 5.46 -20.99 23.27
N ASP A 464 4.79 -20.71 24.39
CA ASP A 464 3.93 -19.54 24.46
C ASP A 464 4.75 -18.22 24.47
N SER A 465 4.11 -17.10 24.08
CA SER A 465 4.76 -15.79 24.03
C SER A 465 5.29 -15.30 25.39
N VAL A 466 4.62 -15.63 26.50
CA VAL A 466 5.02 -15.21 27.85
C VAL A 466 6.30 -15.93 28.25
N ALA A 467 6.38 -17.25 28.02
CA ALA A 467 7.56 -18.07 28.24
C ALA A 467 8.74 -17.65 27.37
N ALA A 468 8.49 -17.33 26.09
CA ALA A 468 9.52 -16.81 25.19
C ALA A 468 10.16 -15.51 25.69
N ARG A 469 9.38 -14.63 26.32
CA ARG A 469 9.85 -13.35 26.88
C ARG A 469 10.54 -13.50 28.23
N SER A 470 10.02 -14.38 29.10
CA SER A 470 10.36 -14.42 30.52
C SER A 470 11.77 -14.93 30.86
N ALA A 471 12.49 -15.52 29.89
CA ALA A 471 13.89 -15.97 30.03
C ALA A 471 14.16 -16.99 31.17
N PHE A 472 13.12 -17.64 31.71
CA PHE A 472 13.24 -18.60 32.82
C PHE A 472 13.52 -20.04 32.37
N ALA A 473 13.25 -20.38 31.10
CA ALA A 473 13.56 -21.69 30.55
C ALA A 473 14.93 -21.64 29.82
N PRO A 474 15.94 -22.42 30.26
CA PRO A 474 17.28 -22.40 29.66
C PRO A 474 17.28 -22.71 28.16
N LEU A 475 16.55 -23.77 27.75
CA LEU A 475 16.40 -24.18 26.36
C LEU A 475 15.84 -23.03 25.50
N VAL A 476 14.69 -22.48 25.87
CA VAL A 476 14.04 -21.37 25.13
C VAL A 476 14.97 -20.17 25.07
N THR A 477 15.64 -19.83 26.17
CA THR A 477 16.58 -18.71 26.23
C THR A 477 17.77 -18.91 25.29
N ARG A 478 18.28 -20.14 25.17
CA ARG A 478 19.37 -20.48 24.24
C ARG A 478 18.94 -20.28 22.79
N ILE A 479 17.81 -20.86 22.38
CA ILE A 479 17.31 -20.73 21.00
C ILE A 479 16.99 -19.26 20.68
N ARG A 480 16.35 -18.55 21.61
CA ARG A 480 16.01 -17.13 21.46
C ARG A 480 17.22 -16.24 21.15
N ARG A 481 18.40 -16.56 21.72
CA ARG A 481 19.63 -15.79 21.49
C ARG A 481 20.11 -15.83 20.03
N GLU A 482 19.67 -16.81 19.25
CA GLU A 482 19.98 -16.93 17.83
C GLU A 482 19.17 -15.94 16.97
N ARG A 483 18.14 -15.30 17.54
CA ARG A 483 17.29 -14.28 16.87
C ARG A 483 16.66 -14.76 15.55
N HIS A 484 16.46 -16.07 15.41
CA HIS A 484 15.73 -16.68 14.33
C HIS A 484 14.44 -17.29 14.87
N CYS A 485 13.29 -16.70 14.51
CA CYS A 485 12.01 -17.13 15.04
C CYS A 485 10.84 -16.91 14.09
N VAL A 486 9.77 -17.68 14.31
CA VAL A 486 8.44 -17.42 13.77
C VAL A 486 7.54 -17.03 14.92
N LEU A 487 7.11 -15.77 14.94
CA LEU A 487 6.18 -15.26 15.94
C LEU A 487 4.76 -15.37 15.36
N VAL A 488 3.99 -16.36 15.80
CA VAL A 488 2.64 -16.65 15.32
C VAL A 488 1.61 -15.81 16.07
N ARG A 489 0.86 -14.99 15.34
CA ARG A 489 -0.08 -14.01 15.88
C ARG A 489 0.50 -13.22 17.08
N PRO A 490 1.62 -12.51 16.89
CA PRO A 490 2.30 -11.86 17.98
C PRO A 490 1.52 -10.65 18.49
N GLU A 491 1.72 -10.32 19.76
CA GLU A 491 1.34 -9.02 20.30
C GLU A 491 2.39 -7.97 19.90
N SER A 492 2.05 -7.09 18.95
CA SER A 492 2.99 -6.14 18.33
C SER A 492 3.82 -5.28 19.29
N GLU A 493 3.33 -5.06 20.52
CA GLU A 493 3.99 -4.22 21.52
C GLU A 493 4.92 -4.99 22.46
N LEU A 494 4.75 -6.31 22.59
CA LEU A 494 5.47 -7.13 23.57
C LEU A 494 6.34 -8.20 22.91
N ASP A 495 5.86 -8.83 21.85
CA ASP A 495 6.50 -10.04 21.30
C ASP A 495 7.73 -9.73 20.44
N GLY A 496 7.91 -8.47 20.02
CA GLY A 496 9.12 -8.03 19.34
C GLY A 496 10.39 -8.20 20.19
N ASP A 497 10.26 -8.13 21.52
CA ASP A 497 11.38 -8.31 22.46
C ASP A 497 11.96 -9.73 22.42
N VAL A 498 11.19 -10.71 21.93
CA VAL A 498 11.66 -12.09 21.80
C VAL A 498 12.86 -12.16 20.85
N ALA A 499 12.84 -11.43 19.73
CA ALA A 499 13.95 -11.41 18.77
C ALA A 499 14.69 -10.06 18.70
N GLY A 500 14.29 -9.07 19.50
CA GLY A 500 14.87 -7.73 19.50
C GLY A 500 14.51 -6.91 18.26
N VAL A 501 13.32 -7.13 17.71
CA VAL A 501 12.83 -6.48 16.50
C VAL A 501 11.58 -5.65 16.77
N ARG A 502 11.32 -4.67 15.92
CA ARG A 502 10.06 -3.93 15.95
C ARG A 502 9.08 -4.59 15.00
N LEU A 503 8.02 -5.16 15.55
CA LEU A 503 6.99 -5.80 14.75
C LEU A 503 6.11 -4.76 14.03
N GLY A 504 5.50 -5.20 12.94
CA GLY A 504 4.39 -4.50 12.32
C GLY A 504 3.32 -4.22 13.37
N ARG A 505 2.81 -3.00 13.37
CA ARG A 505 1.60 -2.66 14.14
C ARG A 505 0.41 -2.78 13.17
N PHE A 506 -0.83 -2.46 13.56
CA PHE A 506 -2.06 -2.72 12.77
C PHE A 506 -2.59 -4.16 12.86
N GLY A 507 -3.88 -4.36 12.59
CA GLY A 507 -4.62 -5.65 12.67
C GLY A 507 -4.11 -6.78 11.74
N ARG A 508 -2.84 -6.71 11.31
CA ARG A 508 -2.04 -7.66 10.54
C ARG A 508 -2.17 -9.10 11.02
N TYR A 509 -2.46 -9.30 12.32
CA TYR A 509 -2.52 -10.64 12.92
C TYR A 509 -3.95 -11.10 13.25
N ALA A 510 -4.99 -10.36 12.86
CA ALA A 510 -6.37 -10.78 13.08
C ALA A 510 -6.73 -12.05 12.27
N VAL A 511 -6.10 -12.22 11.11
CA VAL A 511 -6.27 -13.41 10.26
C VAL A 511 -5.43 -14.57 10.83
N PRO A 512 -6.03 -15.76 11.07
CA PRO A 512 -5.29 -16.95 11.49
C PRO A 512 -4.13 -17.30 10.55
N GLY A 513 -2.99 -17.72 11.11
CA GLY A 513 -1.79 -18.07 10.34
C GLY A 513 -0.89 -16.89 9.99
N ARG A 514 -1.31 -15.64 10.26
CA ARG A 514 -0.42 -14.48 10.17
C ARG A 514 0.68 -14.56 11.22
N ALA A 515 1.92 -14.39 10.80
CA ALA A 515 3.10 -14.48 11.65
C ALA A 515 4.20 -13.52 11.19
N GLU A 516 5.15 -13.26 12.07
CA GLU A 516 6.39 -12.55 11.74
C GLU A 516 7.52 -13.57 11.70
N LEU A 517 8.09 -13.78 10.51
CA LEU A 517 9.33 -14.51 10.33
C LEU A 517 10.49 -13.55 10.55
N VAL A 518 11.25 -13.79 11.63
CA VAL A 518 12.38 -12.97 12.03
C VAL A 518 13.68 -13.69 11.75
N ARG A 519 14.56 -13.06 10.99
CA ARG A 519 15.90 -13.55 10.67
C ARG A 519 16.87 -12.38 10.58
N ASP A 520 18.07 -12.54 11.10
CA ASP A 520 19.14 -11.53 11.04
C ASP A 520 18.73 -10.14 11.57
N GLY A 521 17.78 -10.11 12.50
CA GLY A 521 17.24 -8.87 13.09
C GLY A 521 16.18 -8.16 12.25
N GLU A 522 15.72 -8.76 11.16
CA GLU A 522 14.64 -8.25 10.32
C GLU A 522 13.39 -9.11 10.48
N ALA A 523 12.24 -8.44 10.66
CA ALA A 523 10.94 -9.10 10.75
C ALA A 523 10.20 -8.96 9.41
N SER A 524 9.67 -10.07 8.92
CA SER A 524 8.87 -10.15 7.71
C SER A 524 7.51 -10.76 8.00
N LEU A 525 6.43 -10.04 7.65
CA LEU A 525 5.08 -10.55 7.77
C LEU A 525 4.89 -11.71 6.77
N VAL A 526 4.36 -12.82 7.25
CA VAL A 526 4.07 -14.01 6.46
C VAL A 526 2.66 -14.53 6.75
N GLN A 527 2.04 -15.15 5.76
CA GLN A 527 0.92 -16.06 5.97
C GLN A 527 1.44 -17.49 5.99
N ILE A 528 1.39 -18.14 7.14
CA ILE A 528 1.77 -19.55 7.29
C ILE A 528 0.79 -20.41 6.47
N ALA A 529 1.35 -21.32 5.68
CA ALA A 529 0.60 -22.27 4.88
C ALA A 529 0.08 -23.43 5.74
N MET A 530 -1.02 -24.03 5.31
CA MET A 530 -1.57 -25.25 5.91
C MET A 530 -0.93 -26.49 5.25
N PRO A 531 -0.48 -27.49 6.01
CA PRO A 531 0.19 -28.68 5.46
C PRO A 531 -0.78 -29.72 4.85
N TRP A 532 -2.07 -29.39 4.63
CA TRP A 532 -3.11 -30.29 4.14
C TRP A 532 -4.00 -29.64 3.09
#